data_AF-A0A8C2RE50-F1
#
_entry.id   AF-A0A8C2RE50-F1
#
_cell.length_a   1.000
_cell.length_b   1.000
_cell.length_c   1.000
_cell.angle_alpha   90.00
_cell.angle_beta   90.00
_cell.angle_gamma   90.00
#
_symmetry.space_group_name_H-M   'P 1'
#
loop_
_entity.id
_entity.type
_entity.pdbx_description
1 polymer ?
#
loop_
_entity_poly.entity_id
_entity_poly.type
_entity_poly.pdbx_seq_one_letter_code
_entity_poly.pdbx_strand_id
1 'polypeptide(L)'
;MSVNQQDLDPDSTTDVEDVADAEEELIKKCEEMWKDMEECQNKLSLTGTETLSDSNVQLSLLIMQVKCLTAELSQWQKETPEMIPLNEEILVTLGKEEFQKLRHDLELVLSTIQSNNEKLKEDLEREQKWLDEQQQILESLNVIQNELKQQVVTFSESRIFNELKTKMSDVKEYKEKLLVTMGEFLEDHFPLPDRNVKKKKKNIQESTAQLITLHDMLEYFNFSSVAQLCQTLCNSMNRSTPGLPVH
;
A
#
# COMPACT_ATOMS: atom_id res chain seq x y z
N MET A 1 -25.98 -60.86 -11.34
CA MET A 1 -25.21 -62.13 -11.33
C MET A 1 -23.76 -61.73 -11.09
N SER A 2 -23.05 -62.10 -10.03
CA SER A 2 -23.14 -63.28 -9.17
C SER A 2 -22.92 -62.90 -7.70
N VAL A 3 -23.71 -63.51 -6.83
CA VAL A 3 -23.57 -63.54 -5.38
C VAL A 3 -22.52 -64.60 -5.05
N ASN A 4 -21.54 -64.28 -4.20
CA ASN A 4 -20.76 -65.30 -3.51
C ASN A 4 -20.86 -65.01 -2.01
N GLN A 5 -21.81 -65.70 -1.38
CA GLN A 5 -21.84 -65.96 0.06
C GLN A 5 -20.93 -67.16 0.31
N GLN A 6 -19.96 -66.98 1.20
CA GLN A 6 -19.39 -68.08 1.98
C GLN A 6 -19.58 -67.72 3.44
N ASP A 7 -20.49 -68.46 4.08
CA ASP A 7 -20.67 -68.54 5.52
C ASP A 7 -19.73 -69.61 6.12
N LEU A 8 -19.50 -69.47 7.43
CA LEU A 8 -18.96 -70.41 8.44
C LEU A 8 -17.42 -70.44 8.53
N ASP A 9 -16.76 -70.22 9.68
CA ASP A 9 -17.09 -70.60 11.07
C ASP A 9 -16.76 -69.53 12.14
N PRO A 10 -17.49 -69.49 13.28
CA PRO A 10 -17.11 -68.76 14.48
C PRO A 10 -16.68 -69.75 15.57
N ASP A 11 -15.41 -70.17 15.59
CA ASP A 11 -14.86 -70.84 16.77
C ASP A 11 -13.35 -70.68 16.83
N SER A 12 -12.91 -69.69 17.61
CA SER A 12 -11.56 -69.61 18.17
C SER A 12 -11.60 -68.71 19.39
N THR A 13 -12.39 -69.09 20.39
CA THR A 13 -12.40 -68.47 21.72
C THR A 13 -11.27 -68.98 22.62
N THR A 14 -10.23 -69.59 22.06
CA THR A 14 -9.13 -70.18 22.83
C THR A 14 -7.85 -69.33 22.89
N ASP A 15 -7.84 -68.14 22.27
CA ASP A 15 -6.62 -67.33 22.08
C ASP A 15 -6.63 -65.99 22.83
N VAL A 16 -7.79 -65.57 23.37
CA VAL A 16 -7.92 -64.29 24.10
C VAL A 16 -7.28 -64.37 25.49
N GLU A 17 -7.18 -65.57 26.05
CA GLU A 17 -6.60 -65.80 27.39
C GLU A 17 -5.06 -65.87 27.34
N ASP A 18 -4.47 -66.40 26.25
CA ASP A 18 -3.00 -66.44 26.04
C ASP A 18 -2.41 -65.07 25.65
N VAL A 19 -3.15 -64.25 24.88
CA VAL A 19 -2.70 -62.89 24.50
C VAL A 19 -2.74 -61.92 25.68
N ALA A 20 -3.76 -62.04 26.54
CA ALA A 20 -3.87 -61.24 27.75
C ALA A 20 -2.72 -61.53 28.73
N ASP A 21 -2.32 -62.80 28.86
CA ASP A 21 -1.20 -63.24 29.71
C ASP A 21 0.15 -62.69 29.18
N ALA A 22 0.35 -62.70 27.85
CA ALA A 22 1.56 -62.15 27.22
C ALA A 22 1.66 -60.61 27.32
N GLU A 23 0.55 -59.89 27.24
CA GLU A 23 0.51 -58.44 27.45
C GLU A 23 0.79 -58.08 28.92
N GLU A 24 0.21 -58.82 29.86
CA GLU A 24 0.43 -58.63 31.30
C GLU A 24 1.90 -58.91 31.70
N GLU A 25 2.50 -59.97 31.16
CA GLU A 25 3.94 -60.26 31.32
C GLU A 25 4.84 -59.14 30.77
N LEU A 26 4.51 -58.56 29.61
CA LEU A 26 5.27 -57.45 29.02
C LEU A 26 5.16 -56.18 29.87
N ILE A 27 3.96 -55.84 30.33
CA ILE A 27 3.72 -54.69 31.21
C ILE A 27 4.53 -54.85 32.50
N LYS A 28 4.50 -56.03 33.11
CA LYS A 28 5.26 -56.32 34.32
C LYS A 28 6.78 -56.17 34.10
N LYS A 29 7.32 -56.66 32.98
CA LYS A 29 8.74 -56.49 32.63
C LYS A 29 9.09 -55.00 32.44
N CYS A 30 8.19 -54.22 31.83
CA CYS A 30 8.37 -52.76 31.70
C CYS A 30 8.33 -52.04 33.05
N GLU A 31 7.43 -52.43 33.96
CA GLU A 31 7.34 -51.85 35.32
C GLU A 31 8.57 -52.18 36.16
N GLU A 32 9.08 -53.41 36.07
CA GLU A 32 10.32 -53.83 36.74
C GLU A 32 11.53 -53.01 36.23
N MET A 33 11.68 -52.86 34.91
CA MET A 33 12.71 -52.00 34.32
C MET A 33 12.59 -50.53 34.75
N TRP A 34 11.37 -50.01 34.83
CA TRP A 34 11.13 -48.64 35.28
C TRP A 34 11.53 -48.45 36.74
N LYS A 35 11.20 -49.42 37.59
CA LYS A 35 11.57 -49.42 39.01
C LYS A 35 13.08 -49.46 39.22
N ASP A 36 13.79 -50.28 38.46
CA ASP A 36 15.26 -50.32 38.49
C ASP A 36 15.87 -48.98 38.07
N MET A 37 15.32 -48.35 37.03
CA MET A 37 15.76 -47.02 36.59
C MET A 37 15.46 -45.94 37.63
N GLU A 38 14.29 -45.96 38.27
CA GLU A 38 13.92 -45.04 39.34
C GLU A 38 14.79 -45.23 40.59
N GLU A 39 15.14 -46.47 40.95
CA GLU A 39 16.09 -46.76 42.02
C GLU A 39 17.48 -46.20 41.70
N CYS A 40 17.96 -46.38 40.47
CA CYS A 40 19.20 -45.78 40.00
C CYS A 40 19.16 -44.24 40.06
N GLN A 41 18.06 -43.63 39.62
CA GLN A 41 17.89 -42.18 39.66
C GLN A 41 17.86 -41.64 41.10
N ASN A 42 17.22 -42.36 42.03
CA ASN A 42 17.20 -42.01 43.46
C ASN A 42 18.59 -42.12 44.10
N LYS A 43 19.37 -43.14 43.75
CA LYS A 43 20.77 -43.25 44.21
C LYS A 43 21.62 -42.09 43.68
N LEU A 44 21.37 -41.66 42.43
CA LEU A 44 22.06 -40.53 41.82
C LEU A 44 21.69 -39.20 42.49
N SER A 45 20.42 -39.01 42.84
CA SER A 45 19.93 -37.79 43.49
C SER A 45 20.47 -37.62 44.92
N LEU A 46 20.56 -38.72 45.69
CA LEU A 46 21.17 -38.75 47.03
C LEU A 46 22.66 -38.38 47.01
N THR A 47 23.38 -38.78 45.95
CA THR A 47 24.79 -38.44 45.74
C THR A 47 24.99 -36.96 45.36
N GLY A 48 23.94 -36.28 44.89
CA GLY A 48 23.96 -34.86 44.53
C GLY A 48 23.85 -33.89 45.70
N THR A 49 23.48 -34.35 46.91
CA THR A 49 23.16 -33.51 48.08
C THR A 49 24.24 -33.42 49.16
N GLU A 50 25.43 -34.00 48.97
CA GLU A 50 26.55 -33.79 49.92
C GLU A 50 27.23 -32.44 49.68
N THR A 51 26.99 -31.47 50.56
CA THR A 51 27.72 -30.19 50.62
C THR A 51 29.20 -30.42 50.94
N LEU A 52 30.04 -30.61 49.91
CA LEU A 52 31.49 -30.69 50.04
C LEU A 52 32.14 -29.36 49.63
N SER A 53 32.52 -28.56 50.64
CA SER A 53 33.23 -27.29 50.48
C SER A 53 34.74 -27.51 50.35
N ASP A 54 35.16 -28.05 49.20
CA ASP A 54 36.52 -27.90 48.66
C ASP A 54 36.47 -28.15 47.15
N SER A 55 36.80 -27.12 46.36
CA SER A 55 36.69 -27.15 44.89
C SER A 55 37.44 -28.32 44.23
N ASN A 56 38.50 -28.81 44.87
CA ASN A 56 39.30 -29.94 44.39
C ASN A 56 38.58 -31.30 44.63
N VAL A 57 37.83 -31.40 45.73
CA VAL A 57 37.03 -32.58 46.05
C VAL A 57 35.80 -32.66 45.14
N GLN A 58 35.15 -31.52 44.87
CA GLN A 58 34.04 -31.44 43.91
C GLN A 58 34.48 -31.80 42.48
N LEU A 59 35.64 -31.31 42.04
CA LEU A 59 36.20 -31.67 40.73
C LEU A 59 36.54 -33.16 40.65
N SER A 60 37.12 -33.74 41.71
CA SER A 60 37.43 -35.16 41.78
C SER A 60 36.18 -36.04 41.74
N LEU A 61 35.11 -35.62 42.43
CA LEU A 61 33.81 -36.28 42.41
C LEU A 61 33.19 -36.27 41.00
N LEU A 62 33.18 -35.11 40.34
CA LEU A 62 32.66 -34.99 38.97
C LEU A 62 33.47 -35.83 37.97
N ILE A 63 34.80 -35.86 38.09
CA ILE A 63 35.66 -36.71 37.26
C ILE A 63 35.35 -38.19 37.49
N MET A 64 35.10 -38.59 38.73
CA MET A 64 34.70 -39.96 39.06
C MET A 64 33.34 -40.31 38.46
N GLN A 65 32.33 -39.44 38.61
CA GLN A 65 31.00 -39.63 38.02
C GLN A 65 31.06 -39.74 36.50
N VAL A 66 31.80 -38.85 35.84
CA VAL A 66 32.00 -38.90 34.38
C VAL A 66 32.66 -40.23 33.98
N LYS A 67 33.64 -40.72 34.72
CA LYS A 67 34.28 -42.01 34.45
C LYS A 67 33.31 -43.18 34.63
N CYS A 68 32.51 -43.18 35.69
CA CYS A 68 31.49 -44.21 35.93
C CYS A 68 30.44 -44.21 34.81
N LEU A 69 29.86 -43.05 34.49
CA LEU A 69 28.89 -42.91 33.41
C LEU A 69 29.47 -43.28 32.04
N THR A 70 30.74 -42.95 31.79
CA THR A 70 31.43 -43.34 30.55
C THR A 70 31.61 -44.86 30.47
N ALA A 71 31.92 -45.51 31.59
CA ALA A 71 32.04 -46.97 31.66
C ALA A 71 30.69 -47.66 31.48
N GLU A 72 29.63 -47.15 32.10
CA GLU A 72 28.25 -47.63 31.93
C GLU A 72 27.80 -47.46 30.47
N LEU A 73 27.99 -46.29 29.86
CA LEU A 73 27.66 -46.07 28.45
C LEU A 73 28.43 -47.03 27.53
N SER A 74 29.71 -47.25 27.82
CA SER A 74 30.55 -48.20 27.08
C SER A 74 30.09 -49.64 27.28
N GLN A 75 29.48 -49.96 28.42
CA GLN A 75 28.87 -51.26 28.69
C GLN A 75 27.56 -51.40 27.90
N TRP A 76 26.64 -50.45 28.02
CA TRP A 76 25.37 -50.46 27.28
C TRP A 76 25.55 -50.49 25.76
N GLN A 77 26.60 -49.86 25.24
CA GLN A 77 26.91 -49.89 23.81
C GLN A 77 27.45 -51.26 23.33
N LYS A 78 28.06 -52.04 24.22
CA LYS A 78 28.60 -53.38 23.91
C LYS A 78 27.60 -54.49 24.20
N GLU A 79 26.62 -54.21 25.04
CA GLU A 79 25.55 -55.12 25.37
C GLU A 79 24.60 -55.21 24.17
N THR A 80 24.45 -56.41 23.60
CA THR A 80 23.45 -56.65 22.56
C THR A 80 22.08 -56.49 23.22
N PRO A 81 21.23 -55.56 22.75
CA PRO A 81 19.89 -55.43 23.30
C PRO A 81 19.16 -56.78 23.22
N GLU A 82 18.52 -57.19 24.31
CA GLU A 82 17.55 -58.29 24.24
C GLU A 82 16.49 -57.88 23.23
N MET A 83 16.48 -58.57 22.10
CA MET A 83 15.44 -58.40 21.09
C MET A 83 14.12 -58.79 21.75
N ILE A 84 13.17 -57.85 21.79
CA ILE A 84 11.78 -58.16 22.15
C ILE A 84 11.37 -59.35 21.27
N PRO A 85 10.85 -60.45 21.84
CA PRO A 85 10.48 -61.62 21.06
C PRO A 85 9.51 -61.19 19.97
N LEU A 86 9.93 -61.41 18.72
CA LEU A 86 9.20 -60.97 17.53
C LEU A 86 7.99 -61.88 17.34
N ASN A 87 6.94 -61.65 18.12
CA ASN A 87 5.64 -62.26 17.90
C ASN A 87 5.02 -61.64 16.63
N GLU A 88 4.55 -62.48 15.71
CA GLU A 88 3.90 -62.08 14.47
C GLU A 88 2.71 -61.14 14.74
N GLU A 89 1.98 -61.37 15.84
CA GLU A 89 0.86 -60.54 16.26
C GLU A 89 1.28 -59.11 16.65
N ILE A 90 2.38 -58.96 17.39
CA ILE A 90 2.90 -57.64 17.80
C ILE A 90 3.31 -56.86 16.55
N LEU A 91 3.97 -57.51 15.59
CA LEU A 91 4.40 -56.87 14.35
C LEU A 91 3.22 -56.44 13.47
N VAL A 92 2.19 -57.29 13.38
CA VAL A 92 0.95 -56.97 12.64
C VAL A 92 0.21 -55.81 13.31
N THR A 93 0.12 -55.80 14.63
CA THR A 93 -0.55 -54.73 15.40
C THR A 93 0.18 -53.39 15.24
N LEU A 94 1.50 -53.40 15.42
CA LEU A 94 2.34 -52.21 15.21
C LEU A 94 2.25 -51.71 13.77
N GLY A 95 2.36 -52.62 12.79
CA GLY A 95 2.24 -52.27 11.38
C GLY A 95 0.88 -51.63 11.06
N LYS A 96 -0.21 -52.20 11.58
CA LYS A 96 -1.56 -51.65 11.44
C LYS A 96 -1.65 -50.26 12.05
N GLU A 97 -1.14 -50.05 13.25
CA GLU A 97 -1.13 -48.74 13.92
C GLU A 97 -0.38 -47.69 13.10
N GLU A 98 0.83 -48.00 12.63
CA GLU A 98 1.65 -47.09 11.84
C GLU A 98 1.00 -46.74 10.49
N PHE A 99 0.38 -47.72 9.81
CA PHE A 99 -0.39 -47.45 8.59
C PHE A 99 -1.65 -46.62 8.86
N GLN A 100 -2.31 -46.81 10.00
CA GLN A 100 -3.42 -45.96 10.40
C GLN A 100 -2.94 -44.52 10.63
N LYS A 101 -1.86 -44.29 11.39
CA LYS A 101 -1.29 -42.94 11.60
C LYS A 101 -0.96 -42.27 10.27
N LEU A 102 -0.22 -42.98 9.39
CA LEU A 102 0.13 -42.48 8.06
C LEU A 102 -1.11 -42.12 7.23
N ARG A 103 -2.19 -42.91 7.29
CA ARG A 103 -3.43 -42.59 6.59
C ARG A 103 -4.04 -41.28 7.10
N HIS A 104 -4.11 -41.08 8.41
CA HIS A 104 -4.66 -39.85 8.99
C HIS A 104 -3.82 -38.62 8.60
N ASP A 105 -2.49 -38.75 8.64
CA ASP A 105 -1.59 -37.65 8.24
C ASP A 105 -1.77 -37.30 6.76
N LEU A 106 -1.88 -38.30 5.88
CA LEU A 106 -2.12 -38.08 4.46
C LEU A 106 -3.49 -37.43 4.20
N GLU A 107 -4.51 -37.82 4.95
CA GLU A 107 -5.85 -37.22 4.86
C GLU A 107 -5.87 -35.77 5.32
N LEU A 108 -5.11 -35.43 6.37
CA LEU A 108 -4.91 -34.07 6.84
C LEU A 108 -4.18 -33.21 5.79
N VAL A 109 -3.10 -33.73 5.20
CA VAL A 109 -2.35 -33.05 4.14
C VAL A 109 -3.23 -32.83 2.92
N LEU A 110 -4.00 -33.85 2.50
CA LEU A 110 -4.92 -33.76 1.38
C LEU A 110 -5.97 -32.68 1.63
N SER A 111 -6.59 -32.66 2.81
CA SER A 111 -7.58 -31.65 3.20
C SER A 111 -6.99 -30.23 3.18
N THR A 112 -5.75 -30.09 3.66
CA THR A 112 -5.02 -28.82 3.66
C THR A 112 -4.75 -28.33 2.24
N ILE A 113 -4.28 -29.22 1.36
CA ILE A 113 -4.01 -28.90 -0.05
C ILE A 113 -5.32 -28.52 -0.76
N GLN A 114 -6.41 -29.25 -0.54
CA GLN A 114 -7.70 -28.94 -1.14
C GLN A 114 -8.23 -27.58 -0.70
N SER A 115 -8.19 -27.28 0.60
CA SER A 115 -8.58 -25.98 1.15
C SER A 115 -7.74 -24.84 0.58
N ASN A 116 -6.42 -25.03 0.49
CA ASN A 116 -5.51 -24.04 -0.11
C ASN A 116 -5.80 -23.83 -1.60
N ASN A 117 -6.10 -24.90 -2.34
CA ASN A 117 -6.44 -24.79 -3.76
C ASN A 117 -7.74 -24.02 -3.99
N GLU A 118 -8.77 -24.25 -3.17
CA GLU A 118 -10.01 -23.49 -3.27
C GLU A 118 -9.77 -22.01 -2.98
N LYS A 119 -9.03 -21.71 -1.91
CA LYS A 119 -8.65 -20.32 -1.60
C LYS A 119 -7.86 -19.66 -2.74
N LEU A 120 -6.89 -20.36 -3.33
CA LEU A 120 -6.11 -19.82 -4.45
C LEU A 120 -6.98 -19.53 -5.68
N LYS A 121 -8.03 -20.33 -5.90
CA LYS A 121 -9.00 -20.08 -6.97
C LYS A 121 -9.84 -18.83 -6.69
N GLU A 122 -10.33 -18.66 -5.46
CA GLU A 122 -11.05 -17.45 -5.04
C GLU A 122 -10.17 -16.20 -5.16
N ASP A 123 -8.90 -16.29 -4.74
CA ASP A 123 -7.93 -15.20 -4.84
C ASP A 123 -7.65 -14.87 -6.31
N LEU A 124 -7.49 -15.88 -7.18
CA LEU A 124 -7.29 -15.68 -8.61
C LEU A 124 -8.48 -14.96 -9.27
N GLU A 125 -9.71 -15.36 -8.95
CA GLU A 125 -10.92 -14.70 -9.46
C GLU A 125 -11.00 -13.23 -9.01
N ARG A 126 -10.60 -12.95 -7.77
CA ARG A 126 -10.53 -11.58 -7.24
C ARG A 126 -9.49 -10.72 -7.96
N GLU A 127 -8.29 -11.25 -8.16
CA GLU A 127 -7.21 -10.56 -8.86
C GLU A 127 -7.57 -10.29 -10.32
N GLN A 128 -8.21 -11.26 -10.98
CA GLN A 128 -8.69 -11.07 -12.36
C GLN A 128 -9.72 -9.93 -12.44
N LYS A 129 -10.68 -9.89 -11.51
CA LYS A 129 -11.65 -8.80 -11.46
C LYS A 129 -10.97 -7.45 -11.21
N TRP A 130 -10.00 -7.40 -10.31
CA TRP A 130 -9.24 -6.18 -10.04
C TRP A 130 -8.49 -5.69 -11.28
N LEU A 131 -7.88 -6.59 -12.05
CA LEU A 131 -7.23 -6.26 -13.31
C LEU A 131 -8.21 -5.66 -14.33
N ASP A 132 -9.40 -6.25 -14.46
CA ASP A 132 -10.44 -5.74 -15.36
C ASP A 132 -10.88 -4.32 -14.95
N GLU A 133 -11.03 -4.06 -13.65
CA GLU A 133 -11.33 -2.73 -13.11
C GLU A 133 -10.20 -1.72 -13.41
N GLN A 134 -8.93 -2.12 -13.27
CA GLN A 134 -7.79 -1.25 -13.63
C GLN A 134 -7.77 -0.92 -15.12
N GLN A 135 -8.06 -1.90 -15.97
CA GLN A 135 -8.13 -1.71 -17.41
C GLN A 135 -9.26 -0.74 -17.78
N GLN A 136 -10.43 -0.87 -17.15
CA GLN A 136 -11.56 0.05 -17.37
C GLN A 136 -11.23 1.50 -16.95
N ILE A 137 -10.52 1.67 -15.82
CA ILE A 137 -10.06 2.99 -15.37
C ILE A 137 -9.09 3.59 -16.40
N LEU A 138 -8.14 2.80 -16.90
CA LEU A 138 -7.17 3.25 -17.89
C LEU A 138 -7.85 3.66 -19.20
N GLU A 139 -8.81 2.87 -19.68
CA GLU A 139 -9.61 3.19 -20.85
C GLU A 139 -10.40 4.49 -20.67
N SER A 140 -11.06 4.65 -19.52
CA SER A 140 -11.79 5.87 -19.17
C SER A 140 -10.87 7.10 -19.13
N LEU A 141 -9.68 6.96 -18.55
CA LEU A 141 -8.68 8.02 -18.49
C LEU A 141 -8.17 8.39 -19.90
N ASN A 142 -7.96 7.41 -20.79
CA ASN A 142 -7.58 7.66 -22.17
C ASN A 142 -8.66 8.43 -22.94
N VAL A 143 -9.94 8.12 -22.72
CA VAL A 143 -11.05 8.89 -23.30
C VAL A 143 -10.99 10.34 -22.84
N ILE A 144 -10.91 10.59 -21.54
CA ILE A 144 -10.81 11.95 -20.97
C ILE A 144 -9.58 12.68 -21.52
N GLN A 145 -8.43 12.01 -21.62
CA GLN A 145 -7.21 12.60 -22.17
C GLN A 145 -7.40 13.03 -23.63
N ASN A 146 -8.04 12.19 -24.44
CA ASN A 146 -8.30 12.48 -25.86
C ASN A 146 -9.30 13.63 -26.02
N GLU A 147 -10.36 13.66 -25.21
CA GLU A 147 -11.31 14.79 -25.16
C GLU A 147 -10.60 16.09 -24.78
N LEU A 148 -9.75 16.06 -23.75
CA LEU A 148 -8.98 17.23 -23.33
C LEU A 148 -8.02 17.70 -24.42
N LYS A 149 -7.30 16.79 -25.10
CA LYS A 149 -6.44 17.13 -26.24
C LYS A 149 -7.24 17.80 -27.37
N GLN A 150 -8.41 17.28 -27.71
CA GLN A 150 -9.28 17.90 -28.72
C GLN A 150 -9.72 19.30 -28.28
N GLN A 151 -10.11 19.48 -27.01
CA GLN A 151 -10.47 20.80 -26.49
C GLN A 151 -9.30 21.78 -26.57
N VAL A 152 -8.10 21.39 -26.14
CA VAL A 152 -6.89 22.23 -26.24
C VAL A 152 -6.57 22.60 -27.69
N VAL A 153 -6.76 21.67 -28.64
CA VAL A 153 -6.59 21.94 -30.08
C VAL A 153 -7.64 22.95 -30.58
N THR A 154 -8.89 22.88 -30.10
CA THR A 154 -9.94 23.85 -30.47
C THR A 154 -9.79 25.22 -29.79
N PHE A 155 -9.22 25.25 -28.59
CA PHE A 155 -8.85 26.45 -27.82
C PHE A 155 -7.44 26.91 -28.23
N SER A 156 -7.21 27.12 -29.53
CA SER A 156 -5.88 27.52 -29.97
C SER A 156 -5.56 28.93 -29.46
N GLU A 157 -4.43 29.04 -28.77
CA GLU A 157 -3.89 30.31 -28.26
C GLU A 157 -3.77 31.34 -29.40
N SER A 158 -3.48 30.84 -30.61
CA SER A 158 -3.49 31.62 -31.85
C SER A 158 -4.86 32.24 -32.18
N ARG A 159 -5.97 31.52 -31.98
CA ARG A 159 -7.32 32.04 -32.24
C ARG A 159 -7.66 33.19 -31.30
N ILE A 160 -7.40 33.01 -29.99
CA ILE A 160 -7.63 34.05 -28.97
C ILE A 160 -6.74 35.26 -29.23
N PHE A 161 -5.46 35.03 -29.52
CA PHE A 161 -4.50 36.09 -29.82
C PHE A 161 -4.89 36.90 -31.06
N ASN A 162 -5.34 36.23 -32.12
CA ASN A 162 -5.79 36.91 -33.34
C ASN A 162 -7.07 37.71 -33.11
N GLU A 163 -8.04 37.18 -32.36
CA GLU A 163 -9.25 37.91 -32.01
C GLU A 163 -8.95 39.15 -31.17
N LEU A 164 -8.04 39.03 -30.20
CA LEU A 164 -7.59 40.16 -29.37
C LEU A 164 -6.88 41.22 -30.22
N LYS A 165 -6.03 40.78 -31.16
CA LYS A 165 -5.31 41.67 -32.08
C LYS A 165 -6.26 42.44 -32.99
N THR A 166 -7.32 41.81 -33.49
CA THR A 166 -8.37 42.48 -34.26
C THR A 166 -9.10 43.52 -33.41
N LYS A 167 -9.58 43.14 -32.22
CA LYS A 167 -10.25 44.10 -31.30
C LYS A 167 -9.35 45.29 -30.95
N MET A 168 -8.05 45.05 -30.76
CA MET A 168 -7.07 46.12 -30.51
C MET A 168 -6.94 47.07 -31.72
N SER A 169 -6.98 46.54 -32.94
CA SER A 169 -6.97 47.34 -34.16
C SER A 169 -8.23 48.18 -34.30
N ASP A 170 -9.40 47.60 -34.03
CA ASP A 170 -10.69 48.29 -34.12
C ASP A 170 -10.76 49.47 -33.13
N VAL A 171 -10.28 49.26 -31.89
CA VAL A 171 -10.17 50.33 -30.89
C VAL A 171 -9.24 51.45 -31.36
N LYS A 172 -8.13 51.10 -32.01
CA LYS A 172 -7.18 52.08 -32.53
C LYS A 172 -7.79 52.90 -33.67
N GLU A 173 -8.53 52.26 -34.57
CA GLU A 173 -9.24 52.93 -35.65
C GLU A 173 -10.36 53.84 -35.13
N TYR A 174 -11.12 53.37 -34.14
CA TYR A 174 -12.16 54.18 -33.50
C TYR A 174 -11.58 55.42 -32.81
N LYS A 175 -10.45 55.26 -32.10
CA LYS A 175 -9.73 56.39 -31.49
C LYS A 175 -9.32 57.41 -32.55
N GLU A 176 -8.77 56.96 -33.67
CA GLU A 176 -8.33 57.85 -34.75
C GLU A 176 -9.52 58.63 -35.33
N LYS A 177 -10.61 57.92 -35.67
CA LYS A 177 -11.85 58.55 -36.16
C LYS A 177 -12.38 59.59 -35.18
N LEU A 178 -12.41 59.26 -33.89
CA LEU A 178 -12.87 60.18 -32.85
C LEU A 178 -12.00 61.45 -32.81
N LEU A 179 -10.68 61.30 -32.84
CA LEU A 179 -9.76 62.45 -32.83
C LEU A 179 -9.92 63.32 -34.07
N VAL A 180 -10.09 62.71 -35.25
CA VAL A 180 -10.35 63.44 -36.50
C VAL A 180 -11.66 64.22 -36.41
N THR A 181 -12.76 63.57 -36.02
CA THR A 181 -14.07 64.22 -35.89
C THR A 181 -14.07 65.34 -34.85
N MET A 182 -13.36 65.17 -33.73
CA MET A 182 -13.19 66.25 -32.75
C MET A 182 -12.36 67.41 -33.31
N GLY A 183 -11.33 67.13 -34.11
CA GLY A 183 -10.55 68.16 -34.81
C GLY A 183 -11.40 69.00 -35.75
N GLU A 184 -12.17 68.33 -36.62
CA GLU A 184 -13.11 68.98 -37.55
C GLU A 184 -14.17 69.82 -36.80
N PHE A 185 -14.77 69.25 -35.75
CA PHE A 185 -15.75 69.96 -34.92
C PHE A 185 -15.16 71.24 -34.29
N LEU A 186 -13.93 71.18 -33.79
CA LEU A 186 -13.26 72.33 -33.19
C LEU A 186 -12.92 73.40 -34.23
N GLU A 187 -12.55 73.01 -35.45
CA GLU A 187 -12.25 73.96 -36.54
C GLU A 187 -13.52 74.70 -37.01
N ASP A 188 -14.66 73.99 -37.11
CA ASP A 188 -15.94 74.56 -37.54
C ASP A 188 -16.57 75.50 -36.50
N HIS A 189 -16.46 75.17 -35.20
CA HIS A 189 -17.14 75.91 -34.13
C HIS A 189 -16.24 76.92 -33.39
N PHE A 190 -14.92 76.77 -33.48
CA PHE A 190 -13.94 77.67 -32.86
C PHE A 190 -12.89 78.13 -33.89
N PRO A 191 -13.31 78.78 -35.00
CA PRO A 191 -12.38 79.22 -36.02
C PRO A 191 -11.37 80.20 -35.41
N LEU A 192 -10.09 79.99 -35.76
CA LEU A 192 -9.03 80.87 -35.29
C LEU A 192 -9.33 82.32 -35.72
N PRO A 193 -9.17 83.32 -34.83
CA PRO A 193 -9.37 84.71 -35.20
C PRO A 193 -8.46 85.06 -36.36
N ASP A 194 -9.04 85.65 -37.41
CA ASP A 194 -8.34 86.01 -38.64
C ASP A 194 -7.01 86.72 -38.32
N ARG A 195 -5.90 86.22 -38.90
CA ARG A 195 -4.52 86.71 -38.66
C ARG A 195 -4.31 88.15 -39.15
N ASN A 196 -5.36 88.79 -39.64
CA ASN A 196 -5.35 90.07 -40.34
C ASN A 196 -5.83 91.24 -39.46
N VAL A 197 -6.21 91.01 -38.20
CA VAL A 197 -6.66 92.11 -37.33
C VAL A 197 -5.47 92.78 -36.63
N LYS A 198 -5.19 94.02 -37.05
CA LYS A 198 -4.17 94.93 -36.50
C LYS A 198 -4.12 94.84 -34.96
N LYS A 199 -2.98 94.39 -34.43
CA LYS A 199 -2.66 94.36 -33.00
C LYS A 199 -2.81 95.76 -32.39
N LYS A 200 -3.93 96.03 -31.71
CA LYS A 200 -4.03 97.14 -30.77
C LYS A 200 -3.50 96.63 -29.43
N LYS A 201 -2.24 96.98 -29.14
CA LYS A 201 -1.55 96.68 -27.89
C LYS A 201 -2.33 97.32 -26.74
N LYS A 202 -3.14 96.53 -26.02
CA LYS A 202 -3.56 96.87 -24.66
C LYS A 202 -2.68 96.07 -23.72
N ASN A 203 -1.99 96.82 -22.86
CA ASN A 203 -1.16 96.35 -21.78
C ASN A 203 -2.00 95.43 -20.87
N ILE A 204 -1.77 94.12 -20.96
CA ILE A 204 -2.25 93.15 -19.99
C ILE A 204 -1.00 92.72 -19.23
N GLN A 205 -1.00 93.08 -17.95
CA GLN A 205 -0.05 92.63 -16.94
C GLN A 205 0.18 91.12 -17.09
N GLU A 206 1.43 90.73 -17.34
CA GLU A 206 1.89 89.34 -17.38
C GLU A 206 1.49 88.65 -16.07
N SER A 207 0.42 87.85 -16.14
CA SER A 207 0.25 86.79 -15.16
C SER A 207 1.25 85.70 -15.54
N THR A 208 2.15 85.39 -14.62
CA THR A 208 3.13 84.28 -14.70
C THR A 208 2.44 82.92 -14.55
N ALA A 209 1.27 82.74 -15.16
CA ALA A 209 0.65 81.44 -15.30
C ALA A 209 1.34 80.73 -16.46
N GLN A 210 1.90 79.56 -16.19
CA GLN A 210 2.51 78.69 -17.19
C GLN A 210 1.40 78.22 -18.14
N LEU A 211 1.21 78.94 -19.25
CA LEU A 211 0.16 78.66 -20.23
C LEU A 211 0.51 77.36 -20.97
N ILE A 212 -0.18 76.28 -20.62
CA ILE A 212 -0.18 75.03 -21.38
C ILE A 212 -0.98 75.19 -22.67
N THR A 213 -0.58 74.50 -23.73
CA THR A 213 -1.27 74.63 -25.02
C THR A 213 -2.66 73.96 -24.96
N LEU A 214 -3.61 74.43 -25.78
CA LEU A 214 -4.95 73.84 -25.84
C LEU A 214 -4.90 72.34 -26.16
N HIS A 215 -3.93 71.93 -26.98
CA HIS A 215 -3.65 70.54 -27.29
C HIS A 215 -3.29 69.75 -26.03
N ASP A 216 -2.36 70.26 -25.21
CA ASP A 216 -1.97 69.63 -23.94
C ASP A 216 -3.14 69.55 -22.95
N MET A 217 -4.02 70.57 -22.92
CA MET A 217 -5.23 70.53 -22.07
C MET A 217 -6.22 69.47 -22.52
N LEU A 218 -6.52 69.39 -23.81
CA LEU A 218 -7.44 68.38 -24.36
C LEU A 218 -6.88 66.96 -24.20
N GLU A 219 -5.57 66.81 -24.34
CA GLU A 219 -4.89 65.56 -24.06
C GLU A 219 -4.99 65.21 -22.57
N TYR A 220 -4.75 66.16 -21.65
CA TYR A 220 -4.93 65.96 -20.20
C TYR A 220 -6.36 65.57 -19.81
N PHE A 221 -7.38 66.21 -20.39
CA PHE A 221 -8.78 65.88 -20.10
C PHE A 221 -9.17 64.49 -20.60
N ASN A 222 -8.73 64.12 -21.80
CA ASN A 222 -8.98 62.79 -22.36
C ASN A 222 -8.21 61.70 -21.61
N PHE A 223 -6.94 61.91 -21.27
CA PHE A 223 -6.14 60.95 -20.50
C PHE A 223 -6.65 60.81 -19.07
N SER A 224 -7.13 61.88 -18.43
CA SER A 224 -7.72 61.83 -17.08
C SER A 224 -9.00 60.98 -17.06
N SER A 225 -9.88 61.17 -18.04
CA SER A 225 -11.12 60.38 -18.17
C SER A 225 -10.84 58.90 -18.46
N VAL A 226 -9.88 58.60 -19.35
CA VAL A 226 -9.49 57.22 -19.67
C VAL A 226 -8.77 56.55 -18.50
N ALA A 227 -7.92 57.27 -17.76
CA ALA A 227 -7.28 56.76 -16.56
C ALA A 227 -8.29 56.44 -15.45
N GLN A 228 -9.33 57.27 -15.27
CA GLN A 228 -10.42 56.97 -14.34
C GLN A 228 -11.23 55.74 -14.76
N LEU A 229 -11.49 55.55 -16.05
CA LEU A 229 -12.15 54.35 -16.58
C LEU A 229 -11.30 53.08 -16.37
N CYS A 230 -9.99 53.16 -16.65
CA CYS A 230 -9.04 52.07 -16.38
C CYS A 230 -8.95 51.73 -14.90
N GLN A 231 -8.91 52.73 -14.01
CA GLN A 231 -8.90 52.52 -12.56
C GLN A 231 -10.20 51.85 -12.08
N THR A 232 -11.35 52.22 -12.66
CA THR A 232 -12.65 51.64 -12.34
C THR A 232 -12.76 50.19 -12.80
N LEU A 233 -12.24 49.88 -14.00
CA LEU A 233 -12.14 48.50 -14.49
C LEU A 233 -11.18 47.64 -13.66
N CYS A 234 -10.01 48.18 -13.29
CA CYS A 234 -9.05 47.47 -12.45
C CYS A 234 -9.61 47.19 -11.05
N ASN A 235 -10.32 48.15 -10.46
CA ASN A 235 -11.02 47.97 -9.18
C ASN A 235 -12.19 46.97 -9.27
N SER A 236 -12.89 46.90 -10.40
CA SER A 236 -13.95 45.91 -10.65
C SER A 236 -13.40 44.48 -10.78
N MET A 237 -12.24 44.32 -11.42
CA MET A 237 -11.57 43.02 -11.54
C MET A 237 -11.03 42.54 -10.18
N ASN A 238 -10.45 43.43 -9.36
CA ASN A 238 -9.96 43.07 -8.02
C ASN A 238 -11.08 42.79 -6.98
N ARG A 239 -12.31 43.27 -7.19
CA ARG A 239 -13.47 42.92 -6.34
C ARG A 239 -14.10 41.58 -6.68
N SER A 240 -13.70 40.95 -7.79
CA SER A 240 -14.27 39.70 -8.28
C SER A 240 -13.49 38.45 -7.84
N THR A 241 -12.44 38.58 -7.02
CA THR A 241 -11.85 37.47 -6.28
C THR A 241 -12.52 37.36 -4.91
N PRO A 242 -13.37 36.33 -4.66
CA PRO A 242 -13.85 36.06 -3.31
C PRO A 242 -12.64 35.66 -2.46
N GLY A 243 -12.44 36.37 -1.35
CA GLY A 243 -11.54 35.91 -0.31
C GLY A 243 -11.97 34.51 0.12
N LEU A 244 -11.07 33.54 -0.04
CA LEU A 244 -11.16 32.25 0.62
C LEU A 244 -11.26 32.50 2.12
N PRO A 245 -12.29 32.02 2.82
CA PRO A 245 -12.26 31.98 4.28
C PRO A 245 -11.19 30.98 4.68
N VAL A 246 -10.18 31.46 5.40
CA VAL A 246 -9.22 30.63 6.13
C VAL A 246 -10.01 29.93 7.24
N HIS A 247 -10.20 28.62 7.08
CA HIS A 247 -10.53 27.70 8.15
C HIS A 247 -9.56 26.52 8.08
#